data_AF-A0A0L6ZDL8-F1
#
_entry.id   AF-A0A0L6ZDL8-F1
#
_cell.length_a   1.000
_cell.length_b   1.000
_cell.length_c   1.000
_cell.angle_alpha   90.00
_cell.angle_beta   90.00
_cell.angle_gamma   90.00
#
_symmetry.space_group_name_H-M   'P 1'
#
loop_
_entity.id
_entity.type
_entity.pdbx_description
1 polymer ?
#
loop_
_entity_poly.entity_id
_entity_poly.type
_entity_poly.pdbx_seq_one_letter_code
_entity_poly.pdbx_strand_id
1 'polypeptide(L)' 'MLVIKRKQGESLLIGDNIEINIVSLENGSVKLAISAPKSVTILRKELYKEIEEENQKAVSFDLSALKNLKK' A
#
# COMPACT_ATOMS: atom_id res chain seq x y z
N MET A 1 -10.45 14.28 -3.98
CA MET A 1 -9.40 14.34 -2.93
C MET A 1 -9.95 15.14 -1.77
N LEU A 2 -9.99 14.56 -0.57
CA LEU A 2 -10.46 15.24 0.65
C LEU A 2 -9.25 15.55 1.52
N VAL A 3 -9.13 16.80 1.99
CA VAL A 3 -7.97 17.25 2.79
C VAL A 3 -8.47 17.68 4.16
N ILE A 4 -7.99 17.00 5.19
CA ILE A 4 -8.37 17.26 6.59
C ILE A 4 -7.10 17.29 7.43
N LYS A 5 -7.01 18.28 8.33
CA LYS A 5 -5.95 18.33 9.34
C LYS A 5 -6.39 17.60 10.60
N ARG A 6 -5.52 16.75 11.11
CA ARG A 6 -5.65 16.07 12.40
C ARG A 6 -4.42 16.34 13.27
N LYS A 7 -4.62 16.46 14.57
CA LYS A 7 -3.59 16.55 15.60
C LYS A 7 -3.26 15.15 16.14
N GLN A 8 -2.20 15.06 16.92
CA GLN A 8 -1.86 13.84 17.65
C GLN A 8 -3.02 13.42 18.56
N GLY A 9 -3.34 12.12 18.55
CA GLY A 9 -4.44 11.55 19.32
C GLY A 9 -5.81 11.65 18.64
N GLU A 10 -5.92 12.37 17.52
CA GLU A 10 -7.16 12.34 16.72
C GLU A 10 -7.19 11.14 15.78
N SER A 11 -8.40 10.73 15.42
CA SER A 11 -8.69 9.65 14.51
C SER A 11 -9.53 10.11 13.32
N LEU A 12 -9.52 9.31 12.26
CA LEU A 12 -10.42 9.45 11.12
C LEU A 12 -10.95 8.07 10.74
N LEU A 13 -12.25 8.02 10.45
CA LEU A 13 -12.95 6.80 10.07
C LEU A 13 -13.29 6.86 8.57
N ILE A 14 -13.05 5.77 7.86
CA ILE A 14 -13.36 5.59 6.44
C ILE A 14 -14.37 4.45 6.32
N GLY A 15 -15.60 4.79 5.90
CA GLY A 15 -16.73 3.87 5.99
C GLY A 15 -17.00 3.50 7.45
N ASP A 16 -17.29 2.22 7.70
CA ASP A 16 -17.60 1.73 9.05
C ASP A 16 -16.50 0.86 9.67
N ASN A 17 -15.48 0.50 8.89
CA ASN A 17 -14.54 -0.57 9.25
C ASN A 17 -13.06 -0.17 9.22
N ILE A 18 -12.72 1.03 8.73
CA ILE A 18 -11.33 1.47 8.63
C ILE A 18 -11.14 2.70 9.52
N GLU A 19 -10.31 2.58 10.53
CA GLU A 19 -9.93 3.67 11.43
C GLU A 19 -8.44 4.00 11.25
N ILE A 20 -8.11 5.28 11.12
CA ILE A 20 -6.73 5.77 11.04
C ILE A 20 -6.48 6.73 12.20
N ASN A 21 -5.53 6.40 13.05
CA ASN A 21 -5.19 7.13 14.28
C ASN A 21 -3.82 7.77 14.14
N ILE A 22 -3.70 9.05 14.50
CA ILE A 22 -2.42 9.76 14.54
C ILE A 22 -1.76 9.49 15.90
N VAL A 23 -0.76 8.62 15.93
CA VAL A 23 -0.09 8.19 17.17
C VAL A 23 0.91 9.24 17.66
N SER A 24 1.76 9.73 16.76
CA SER A 24 2.75 10.77 17.09
C SER A 24 3.15 11.57 15.85
N LEU A 25 3.68 12.76 16.13
CA LEU A 25 4.31 13.65 15.16
C LEU A 25 5.77 13.80 15.59
N GLU A 26 6.72 13.38 14.76
CA GLU A 26 8.15 13.48 15.05
C GLU A 26 8.87 14.06 13.83
N ASN A 27 9.47 15.26 13.97
CA ASN A 27 10.37 15.88 13.00
C ASN A 27 9.91 15.76 11.52
N GLY A 28 8.62 16.06 11.25
CA GLY A 28 8.04 16.01 9.91
C GLY A 28 7.52 14.63 9.47
N SER A 29 7.73 13.60 10.27
CA SER A 29 7.14 12.27 10.10
C SER A 29 5.92 12.09 11.00
N VAL A 30 4.94 11.35 10.50
CA VAL A 30 3.72 10.98 11.25
C VAL A 30 3.72 9.48 11.48
N LYS A 31 3.48 9.05 12.73
CA LYS A 31 3.11 7.67 13.02
C LYS A 31 1.60 7.52 12.89
N LEU A 32 1.18 6.72 11.91
CA LEU A 32 -0.21 6.34 11.69
C LEU A 32 -0.43 4.92 12.18
N ALA A 33 -1.47 4.71 12.99
CA ALA A 33 -2.02 3.39 13.25
C ALA A 33 -3.27 3.21 12.38
N ILE A 34 -3.31 2.13 11.60
CA ILE A 34 -4.43 1.83 10.71
C ILE A 34 -5.07 0.53 11.21
N SER A 35 -6.35 0.62 11.58
CA SER A 35 -7.17 -0.52 11.96
C SER A 35 -8.16 -0.78 10.83
N ALA A 36 -8.10 -1.96 10.23
CA ALA A 36 -8.99 -2.37 9.15
C ALA A 36 -9.26 -3.87 9.21
N PRO A 37 -10.39 -4.36 8.67
CA PRO A 37 -10.67 -5.78 8.55
C PRO A 37 -9.66 -6.47 7.62
N LYS A 38 -9.43 -7.77 7.84
CA LYS A 38 -8.48 -8.58 7.05
C LYS A 38 -8.77 -8.63 5.55
N SER A 39 -10.00 -8.35 5.15
CA SER A 39 -10.40 -8.27 3.75
C SER A 39 -9.79 -7.07 3.02
N VAL A 40 -9.30 -6.07 3.75
CA VAL A 40 -8.70 -4.86 3.19
C VAL A 40 -7.19 -4.96 3.32
N THR A 41 -6.50 -5.01 2.18
CA THR A 41 -5.04 -5.03 2.14
C THR A 41 -4.50 -3.61 2.38
N ILE A 42 -3.64 -3.46 3.39
CA ILE A 42 -2.93 -2.21 3.68
C ILE A 42 -1.49 -2.38 3.23
N LEU A 43 -1.08 -1.59 2.24
CA LEU A 43 0.29 -1.57 1.73
C LEU A 43 0.82 -0.14 1.73
N ARG A 44 2.14 -0.02 1.89
CA ARG A 44 2.81 1.25 1.64
C ARG A 44 2.88 1.48 0.13
N LYS A 45 2.58 2.70 -0.30
CA LYS A 45 2.41 3.02 -1.73
C LYS A 45 3.68 2.80 -2.54
N GLU A 46 4.83 3.08 -1.95
CA GLU A 46 6.14 2.87 -2.55
C GLU A 46 6.37 1.39 -2.89
N LEU A 47 6.04 0.48 -1.97
CA LEU A 47 6.18 -0.97 -2.18
C LEU A 47 5.20 -1.49 -3.23
N TYR A 48 3.98 -0.96 -3.26
CA TYR A 48 3.00 -1.34 -4.27
C TYR A 48 3.48 -1.03 -5.69
N LYS A 49 4.12 0.13 -5.88
CA LYS A 49 4.63 0.55 -7.19
C LYS A 49 5.76 -0.35 -7.69
N GLU A 50 6.69 -0.75 -6.81
CA GLU A 50 7.77 -1.69 -7.14
C GLU A 50 7.23 -3.05 -7.58
N ILE A 51 6.21 -3.57 -6.88
CA ILE A 51 5.58 -4.85 -7.22
C ILE A 51 4.85 -4.76 -8.57
N GLU A 52 4.16 -3.66 -8.85
CA GLU A 52 3.46 -3.46 -10.13
C GLU A 52 4.45 -3.38 -11.31
N GLU A 53 5.57 -2.68 -11.13
CA GLU A 53 6.64 -2.59 -12.13
C GLU A 53 7.33 -3.95 -12.38
N GLU A 54 7.62 -4.71 -11.33
CA GLU A 54 8.21 -6.06 -11.47
C GLU A 54 7.23 -7.05 -12.12
N ASN A 55 5.94 -7.00 -11.79
CA ASN A 55 4.92 -7.81 -12.47
C ASN A 55 4.82 -7.49 -13.97
N GLN A 56 4.90 -6.21 -14.35
CA GLN A 56 4.94 -5.83 -15.77
C GLN A 56 6.18 -6.38 -16.48
N LYS A 57 7.35 -6.34 -15.84
CA LYS A 57 8.58 -6.94 -16.41
C LYS A 57 8.48 -8.45 -16.53
N ALA A 58 7.90 -9.14 -15.55
CA ALA A 58 7.70 -10.58 -15.59
C ALA A 58 6.78 -11.02 -16.74
N VAL A 59 5.74 -10.22 -17.06
CA VAL A 59 4.84 -10.49 -18.20
C VAL A 59 5.54 -10.25 -19.55
N SER A 60 6.53 -9.36 -19.61
CA SER A 60 7.32 -9.12 -20.82
C SER A 60 8.36 -10.21 -21.15
N PHE A 61 8.40 -11.31 -20.39
CA PHE A 61 9.30 -12.42 -20.66
C PHE A 61 8.93 -13.07 -22.00
N ASP A 62 9.84 -12.95 -22.97
CA ASP A 62 9.68 -13.45 -24.33
C ASP A 62 9.45 -14.98 -24.31
N LEU A 63 8.24 -15.40 -24.70
CA LEU A 63 7.83 -16.81 -24.81
C LEU A 63 8.74 -17.62 -25.75
N SER A 64 9.52 -16.94 -26.59
CA SER A 64 10.56 -17.54 -27.44
C SER A 64 11.67 -18.22 -26.62
N ALA A 65 11.98 -17.72 -25.42
CA ALA A 65 12.99 -18.31 -24.54
C ALA A 65 12.54 -19.67 -23.94
N LEU A 66 11.23 -19.91 -23.85
CA LEU A 66 10.66 -21.16 -23.33
C LEU A 66 10.58 -22.28 -24.39
N LYS A 67 10.83 -21.99 -25.68
CA LYS A 67 10.81 -23.01 -26.74
C LYS A 67 11.90 -24.07 -26.60
N ASN A 68 12.99 -23.75 -25.91
CA ASN A 68 14.11 -24.66 -25.67
C ASN A 68 13.89 -25.63 -24.48
N LEU A 69 12.76 -25.50 -23.76
CA LEU A 69 12.43 -26.34 -22.60
C LEU A 69 11.46 -27.49 -22.93
N LYS A 70 10.91 -27.55 -24.15
CA LYS A 70 10.20 -28.74 -24.63
C LYS A 70 11.21 -29.74 -25.17
N LYS A 71 11.69 -30.61 -24.28
CA LYS A 71 12.31 -31.88 -24.67
C LYS A 71 11.28 -33.00 -24.51
#